data_AF-A0A8H7EEC8-F1
#
_entry.id   AF-A0A8H7EEC8-F1
#
_cell.length_a   1.000
_cell.length_b   1.000
_cell.length_c   1.000
_cell.angle_alpha   90.00
_cell.angle_beta   90.00
_cell.angle_gamma   90.00
#
_symmetry.space_group_name_H-M   'P 1'
#
loop_
_entity.id
_entity.type
_entity.pdbx_description
1 polymer ?
#
loop_
_entity_poly.entity_id
_entity_poly.type
_entity_poly.pdbx_seq_one_letter_code
_entity_poly.pdbx_strand_id
1 'polypeptide(L)'
;MADPVSLVAAGVGIADVAFRLVKYLKDIKAAAKTIDEDIEGLINEVEGLQKVHGHLEKEYLKSVTNVEMGDDERSLWTSTGQTLKNGQKLTEKLEASVKSIYGDHRLATGRFDSFDKSRRKKSKDSMISGLRDQINTYQGALQMLLGFISMQSARQNHEDQNAQLEQLVADLQDLKNRMEQAQHLSLPPYETVANTTAYRDFNIESVSVVNQLGIAINNIAHNPTSDASMTNEHFDIPKPVDPFYTGREDYAERLRSWFLPNLSQKQQGAKTAKSEQKRFVVYGLGGAGKTQFCSKFAEDNRHYFWGVFWVDGSSPSRLKQTFSQNVSKIGKVDLNENAAIHWLSNLSFPWLLIIDNADDPDLKLANYFPRGNRGHVLVTTRDPGKKAYGTAGEKYFEFQGLSTSDASSLLLKAAGQSEPWDSVVSSIALSIAKALGYLALAITHAGRAIREEYCRLSEYLHYYERQWERTRQNRLPVKDKDAADELSVFSTFELNREAIEKRGTRASRDALQLLDTFAFLHNQDIRYDLLKRAVENAQVEHQKEIEDKINERQSKDAKPTRDWSTWCKETAFLVLAYLYQNRSPPVLPGVGLPIIRSPENISDTSQII
;
A
#
# COMPACT_ATOMS: atom_id res chain seq x y z
N MET A 1 -5.58 -19.46 5.80
CA MET A 1 -6.57 -20.12 6.67
C MET A 1 -5.82 -21.17 7.46
N ALA A 2 -5.74 -21.03 8.80
CA ALA A 2 -5.16 -22.07 9.65
C ALA A 2 -6.25 -23.13 9.92
N ASP A 3 -5.93 -24.38 9.64
CA ASP A 3 -6.81 -25.54 9.89
C ASP A 3 -6.89 -25.81 11.41
N PRO A 4 -8.08 -26.04 12.00
CA PRO A 4 -8.25 -26.54 13.36
C PRO A 4 -7.29 -27.68 13.75
N VAL A 5 -6.93 -28.53 12.78
CA VAL A 5 -5.97 -29.63 12.95
C VAL A 5 -4.54 -29.12 13.20
N SER A 6 -4.16 -27.98 12.63
CA SER A 6 -2.81 -27.39 12.77
C SER A 6 -2.58 -26.82 14.18
N LEU A 7 -3.62 -26.30 14.82
CA LEU A 7 -3.60 -25.79 16.19
C LEU A 7 -3.41 -26.91 17.21
N VAL A 8 -4.21 -27.98 17.05
CA VAL A 8 -4.10 -29.19 17.88
C VAL A 8 -2.74 -29.87 17.67
N ALA A 9 -2.26 -29.95 16.42
CA ALA A 9 -0.96 -30.53 16.11
C ALA A 9 0.22 -29.76 16.72
N ALA A 10 0.20 -28.41 16.68
CA ALA A 10 1.22 -27.58 17.31
C ALA A 10 1.21 -27.71 18.85
N GLY A 11 0.01 -27.84 19.45
CA GLY A 11 -0.16 -28.10 20.88
C GLY A 11 0.41 -29.45 21.33
N VAL A 12 0.04 -30.52 20.62
CA VAL A 12 0.56 -31.87 20.89
C VAL A 12 2.09 -31.92 20.76
N GLY A 13 2.65 -31.22 19.78
CA GLY A 13 4.10 -31.13 19.57
C GLY A 13 4.84 -30.49 20.75
N ILE A 14 4.40 -29.33 21.24
CA ILE A 14 5.05 -28.67 22.38
C ILE A 14 4.94 -29.50 23.68
N ALA A 15 3.80 -30.14 23.92
CA ALA A 15 3.58 -30.96 25.11
C ALA A 15 4.51 -32.18 25.15
N ASP A 16 4.68 -32.86 24.00
CA ASP A 16 5.55 -34.02 23.84
C ASP A 16 7.03 -33.67 24.05
N VAL A 17 7.51 -32.60 23.40
CA VAL A 17 8.88 -32.10 23.57
C VAL A 17 9.15 -31.68 25.02
N ALA A 18 8.24 -30.92 25.63
CA ALA A 18 8.37 -30.46 27.01
C ALA A 18 8.38 -31.65 28.00
N PHE A 19 7.56 -32.67 27.77
CA PHE A 19 7.52 -33.86 28.62
C PHE A 19 8.84 -34.64 28.55
N ARG A 20 9.38 -34.84 27.34
CA ARG A 20 10.69 -35.48 27.17
C ARG A 20 11.79 -34.70 27.88
N LEU A 21 11.80 -33.37 27.72
CA LEU A 21 12.80 -32.49 28.31
C LEU A 21 12.74 -32.51 29.84
N VAL A 22 11.55 -32.36 30.44
CA VAL A 22 11.37 -32.42 31.90
C VAL A 22 11.81 -33.75 32.47
N LYS A 23 11.44 -34.86 31.81
CA LYS A 23 11.88 -36.20 32.22
C LYS A 23 13.41 -36.30 32.20
N TYR A 24 14.03 -35.88 31.10
CA TYR A 24 15.48 -35.87 30.94
C TYR A 24 16.19 -35.01 32.00
N LEU A 25 15.70 -33.80 32.27
CA LEU A 25 16.25 -32.91 33.30
C LEU A 25 16.11 -33.51 34.72
N LYS A 26 14.99 -34.16 35.03
CA LYS A 26 14.80 -34.87 36.32
C LYS A 26 15.76 -36.04 36.47
N ASP A 27 16.02 -36.78 35.39
CA ASP A 27 17.01 -37.86 35.39
C ASP A 27 18.44 -37.33 35.60
N ILE A 28 18.79 -36.19 34.98
CA ILE A 28 20.08 -35.53 35.22
C ILE A 28 20.19 -35.08 36.68
N LYS A 29 19.14 -34.47 37.23
CA LYS A 29 19.09 -34.02 38.63
C LYS A 29 19.28 -35.19 39.59
N ALA A 30 18.67 -36.34 39.32
CA ALA A 30 18.81 -37.55 40.14
C ALA A 30 20.21 -38.18 40.05
N ALA A 31 20.90 -38.02 38.92
CA ALA A 31 22.27 -38.51 38.73
C ALA A 31 23.34 -37.55 39.28
N ALA A 32 23.02 -36.27 39.46
CA ALA A 32 23.91 -35.27 40.03
C ALA A 32 23.88 -35.32 41.57
N LYS A 33 25.05 -35.43 42.21
CA LYS A 33 25.17 -35.47 43.68
C LYS A 33 24.83 -34.14 44.39
N THR A 34 24.72 -33.05 43.64
CA THR A 34 24.41 -31.70 44.11
C THR A 34 23.24 -31.16 43.30
N ILE A 35 22.29 -30.51 44.00
CA ILE A 35 21.18 -29.80 43.36
C ILE A 35 21.78 -28.63 42.57
N ASP A 36 21.70 -28.70 41.24
CA ASP A 36 22.02 -27.57 40.36
C ASP A 36 20.75 -26.71 40.27
N GLU A 37 20.71 -25.59 41.00
CA GLU A 37 19.57 -24.66 41.05
C GLU A 37 19.09 -24.25 39.65
N ASP A 38 20.02 -24.22 38.68
CA ASP A 38 19.75 -24.00 37.27
C ASP A 38 18.85 -25.06 36.64
N ILE A 39 19.08 -26.34 36.95
CA ILE A 39 18.29 -27.45 36.40
C ILE A 39 16.87 -27.42 36.99
N GLU A 40 16.77 -27.06 38.27
CA GLU A 40 15.49 -26.90 38.95
C GLU A 40 14.68 -25.72 38.39
N GLY A 41 15.33 -24.59 38.11
CA GLY A 41 14.72 -23.47 37.40
C GLY A 41 14.17 -23.89 36.03
N LEU A 42 14.97 -24.59 35.22
CA LEU A 42 14.53 -25.09 33.90
C LEU A 42 13.34 -26.03 33.97
N ILE A 43 13.33 -26.95 34.94
CA ILE A 43 12.19 -27.86 35.14
C ILE A 43 10.93 -27.05 35.41
N ASN A 44 11.00 -26.06 36.30
CA ASN A 44 9.84 -25.25 36.69
C ASN A 44 9.30 -24.40 35.53
N GLU A 45 10.18 -23.80 34.72
CA GLU A 45 9.78 -22.99 33.54
C GLU A 45 9.10 -23.86 32.47
N VAL A 46 9.67 -25.03 32.16
CA VAL A 46 9.10 -25.94 31.15
C VAL A 46 7.78 -26.55 31.64
N GLU A 47 7.67 -26.90 32.93
CA GLU A 47 6.40 -27.34 33.54
C GLU A 47 5.35 -26.21 33.57
N GLY A 48 5.78 -24.95 33.74
CA GLY A 48 4.92 -23.77 33.64
C GLY A 48 4.29 -23.64 32.26
N LEU A 49 5.09 -23.80 31.21
CA LEU A 49 4.64 -23.78 29.82
C LEU A 49 3.64 -24.91 29.52
N GLN A 50 3.88 -26.12 30.01
CA GLN A 50 2.95 -27.25 29.87
C GLN A 50 1.59 -26.97 30.52
N LYS A 51 1.58 -26.33 31.70
CA LYS A 51 0.33 -25.97 32.39
C LYS A 51 -0.47 -24.96 31.60
N VAL A 52 0.15 -23.90 31.09
CA VAL A 52 -0.54 -22.87 30.28
C VAL A 52 -1.14 -23.49 29.02
N HIS A 53 -0.38 -24.36 28.35
CA HIS A 53 -0.87 -25.09 27.18
C HIS A 53 -2.12 -25.94 27.49
N GLY A 54 -2.10 -26.72 28.58
CA GLY A 54 -3.26 -27.54 28.98
C GLY A 54 -4.51 -26.75 29.34
N HIS A 55 -4.39 -25.45 29.67
CA HIS A 55 -5.55 -24.57 29.85
C HIS A 55 -6.06 -24.04 28.50
N LEU A 56 -5.16 -23.67 27.58
CA LEU A 56 -5.53 -23.23 26.23
C LEU A 56 -6.27 -24.33 25.45
N GLU A 57 -5.83 -25.58 25.56
CA GLU A 57 -6.50 -26.72 24.92
C GLU A 57 -7.95 -26.88 25.44
N LYS A 58 -8.15 -26.73 26.75
CA LYS A 58 -9.49 -26.79 27.35
C LYS A 58 -10.40 -25.65 26.88
N GLU A 59 -9.89 -24.43 26.79
CA GLU A 59 -10.67 -23.28 26.28
C GLU A 59 -10.96 -23.41 24.77
N TYR A 60 -10.02 -23.93 23.98
CA TYR A 60 -10.23 -24.20 22.57
C TYR A 60 -11.32 -25.24 22.31
N LEU A 61 -11.29 -26.33 23.09
CA LEU A 61 -12.32 -27.37 22.99
C LEU A 61 -13.71 -26.83 23.37
N LYS A 62 -13.81 -25.87 24.31
CA LYS A 62 -15.07 -25.19 24.64
C LYS A 62 -15.54 -24.26 23.51
N SER A 63 -14.63 -23.50 22.89
CA SER A 63 -14.98 -22.52 21.85
C SER A 63 -15.41 -23.17 20.53
N VAL A 64 -14.74 -24.26 20.12
CA VAL A 64 -15.06 -24.99 18.87
C VAL A 64 -16.40 -25.75 18.97
N THR A 65 -16.85 -26.10 20.17
CA THR A 65 -18.17 -26.72 20.37
C THR A 65 -19.34 -25.73 20.33
N ASN A 66 -19.08 -24.43 20.38
CA ASN A 66 -20.10 -23.39 20.25
C ASN A 66 -20.27 -23.00 18.77
N VAL A 67 -21.50 -23.11 18.28
CA VAL A 67 -21.85 -22.90 16.87
C VAL A 67 -21.83 -21.38 16.57
N GLU A 68 -20.90 -20.98 15.68
CA GLU A 68 -20.59 -19.62 15.17
C GLU A 68 -19.47 -18.84 15.90
N MET A 69 -18.22 -19.24 15.66
CA MET A 69 -17.02 -18.49 16.01
C MET A 69 -16.81 -17.30 15.03
N GLY A 70 -16.81 -16.06 15.55
CA GLY A 70 -16.66 -14.82 14.78
C GLY A 70 -15.23 -14.56 14.27
N ASP A 71 -15.06 -13.61 13.34
CA ASP A 71 -13.78 -13.37 12.66
C ASP A 71 -12.66 -12.88 13.61
N ASP A 72 -13.00 -12.10 14.64
CA ASP A 72 -12.03 -11.63 15.65
C ASP A 72 -11.53 -12.79 16.53
N GLU A 73 -12.42 -13.69 16.94
CA GLU A 73 -12.09 -14.88 17.73
C GLU A 73 -11.20 -15.85 16.92
N ARG A 74 -11.44 -15.99 15.60
CA ARG A 74 -10.59 -16.76 14.69
C ARG A 74 -9.18 -16.18 14.55
N SER A 75 -9.07 -14.85 14.54
CA SER A 75 -7.77 -14.16 14.50
C SER A 75 -6.97 -14.43 15.78
N LEU A 76 -7.61 -14.36 16.95
CA LEU A 76 -7.01 -14.68 18.24
C LEU A 76 -6.51 -16.13 18.31
N TRP A 77 -7.32 -17.09 17.86
CA TRP A 77 -6.90 -18.50 17.79
C TRP A 77 -5.76 -18.73 16.81
N THR A 78 -5.73 -18.04 15.68
CA THR A 78 -4.62 -18.13 14.70
C THR A 78 -3.31 -17.65 15.32
N SER A 79 -3.33 -16.51 16.02
CA SER A 79 -2.18 -15.97 16.75
C SER A 79 -1.72 -16.91 17.87
N THR A 80 -2.66 -17.55 18.57
CA THR A 80 -2.39 -18.53 19.62
C THR A 80 -1.67 -19.76 19.05
N GLY A 81 -2.12 -20.28 17.90
CA GLY A 81 -1.50 -21.42 17.23
C GLY A 81 -0.08 -21.14 16.75
N GLN A 82 0.15 -19.94 16.20
CA GLN A 82 1.48 -19.53 15.79
C GLN A 82 2.43 -19.39 17.00
N THR A 83 1.93 -18.85 18.10
CA THR A 83 2.69 -18.71 19.36
C THR A 83 3.08 -20.08 19.92
N LEU A 84 2.16 -21.05 19.93
CA LEU A 84 2.43 -22.43 20.36
C LEU A 84 3.48 -23.12 19.49
N LYS A 85 3.40 -22.96 18.16
CA LYS A 85 4.38 -23.52 17.22
C LYS A 85 5.80 -22.95 17.44
N ASN A 86 5.90 -21.66 17.77
CA ASN A 86 7.18 -21.04 18.08
C ASN A 86 7.71 -21.50 19.44
N GLY A 87 6.84 -21.66 20.45
CA GLY A 87 7.18 -22.28 21.74
C GLY A 87 7.67 -23.73 21.60
N GLN A 88 7.12 -24.52 20.67
CA GLN A 88 7.60 -25.86 20.35
C GLN A 88 9.06 -25.82 19.88
N LYS A 89 9.37 -25.01 18.86
CA LYS A 89 10.73 -24.87 18.32
C LYS A 89 11.75 -24.46 19.40
N LEU A 90 11.35 -23.59 20.33
CA LEU A 90 12.18 -23.19 21.46
C LEU A 90 12.51 -24.35 22.38
N THR A 91 11.49 -25.13 22.72
CA THR A 91 11.63 -26.23 23.65
C THR A 91 12.49 -27.33 23.01
N GLU A 92 12.39 -27.54 21.69
CA GLU A 92 13.27 -28.44 20.94
C GLU A 92 14.73 -27.96 20.92
N LYS A 93 14.96 -26.65 20.73
CA LYS A 93 16.30 -26.06 20.79
C LYS A 93 16.90 -26.10 22.20
N LEU A 94 16.08 -25.89 23.23
CA LEU A 94 16.47 -26.04 24.63
C LEU A 94 16.84 -27.51 24.90
N GLU A 95 16.01 -28.45 24.45
CA GLU A 95 16.30 -29.89 24.56
C GLU A 95 17.64 -30.24 23.91
N ALA A 96 17.89 -29.79 22.68
CA ALA A 96 19.16 -30.02 21.98
C ALA A 96 20.37 -29.37 22.71
N SER A 97 20.20 -28.16 23.24
CA SER A 97 21.24 -27.44 23.96
C SER A 97 21.60 -28.12 25.28
N VAL A 98 20.60 -28.54 26.06
CA VAL A 98 20.80 -29.30 27.31
C VAL A 98 21.44 -30.66 27.00
N LYS A 99 20.95 -31.40 26.00
CA LYS A 99 21.56 -32.68 25.57
C LYS A 99 23.01 -32.53 25.13
N SER A 100 23.37 -31.43 24.48
CA SER A 100 24.75 -31.17 24.08
C SER A 100 25.72 -30.90 25.24
N ILE A 101 25.20 -30.52 26.41
CA ILE A 101 26.01 -30.27 27.62
C ILE A 101 26.16 -31.56 28.43
N TYR A 102 25.06 -32.28 28.63
CA TYR A 102 24.99 -33.41 29.55
C TYR A 102 25.12 -34.79 28.87
N GLY A 103 24.96 -34.87 27.53
CA GLY A 103 25.10 -36.08 26.71
C GLY A 103 23.82 -36.92 26.62
N ASP A 104 23.69 -37.75 25.57
CA ASP A 104 22.50 -38.60 25.34
C ASP A 104 22.38 -39.78 26.32
N HIS A 105 23.47 -40.20 26.96
CA HIS A 105 23.49 -41.35 27.87
C HIS A 105 23.76 -40.94 29.33
N ARG A 106 22.83 -41.39 30.19
CA ARG A 106 22.87 -41.30 31.64
C ARG A 106 24.11 -42.05 32.17
N LEU A 107 25.05 -41.32 32.77
CA LEU A 107 25.97 -41.70 33.86
C LEU A 107 27.31 -40.95 33.69
N ALA A 108 27.74 -40.26 34.76
CA ALA A 108 29.04 -39.64 34.83
C ALA A 108 30.14 -40.70 34.83
N THR A 109 30.95 -40.74 33.78
CA THR A 109 32.14 -41.61 33.74
C THR A 109 33.40 -40.75 33.91
N GLY A 110 33.75 -40.49 35.19
CA GLY A 110 35.07 -40.00 35.57
C GLY A 110 35.19 -38.50 35.89
N ARG A 111 36.24 -38.18 36.66
CA ARG A 111 36.55 -36.84 37.21
C ARG A 111 36.85 -35.80 36.11
N PHE A 112 37.28 -36.25 34.94
CA PHE A 112 37.55 -35.42 33.76
C PHE A 112 36.28 -35.05 32.96
N ASP A 113 35.28 -35.95 32.88
CA ASP A 113 34.00 -35.67 32.23
C ASP A 113 33.21 -34.56 32.95
N SER A 114 33.34 -34.46 34.28
CA SER A 114 32.76 -33.36 35.07
C SER A 114 33.39 -31.99 34.73
N PHE A 115 34.70 -31.96 34.43
CA PHE A 115 35.42 -30.73 34.08
C PHE A 115 35.05 -30.27 32.66
N ASP A 116 34.94 -31.20 31.71
CA ASP A 116 34.48 -30.93 30.36
C ASP A 116 33.01 -30.48 30.33
N LYS A 117 32.15 -31.06 31.17
CA LYS A 117 30.76 -30.60 31.36
C LYS A 117 30.70 -29.19 31.94
N SER A 118 31.52 -28.87 32.94
CA SER A 118 31.62 -27.52 33.52
C SER A 118 32.11 -26.48 32.51
N ARG A 119 33.08 -26.85 31.65
CA ARG A 119 33.55 -25.99 30.55
C ARG A 119 32.50 -25.80 29.46
N ARG A 120 31.76 -26.86 29.08
CA ARG A 120 30.64 -26.78 28.13
C ARG A 120 29.47 -25.97 28.67
N LYS A 121 29.15 -26.11 29.97
CA LYS A 121 28.17 -25.29 30.70
C LYS A 121 28.58 -23.81 30.59
N LYS A 122 29.79 -23.47 31.03
CA LYS A 122 30.32 -22.09 30.97
C LYS A 122 30.36 -21.48 29.56
N SER A 123 30.55 -22.30 28.52
CA SER A 123 30.54 -21.84 27.12
C SER A 123 29.12 -21.61 26.55
N LYS A 124 28.08 -22.20 27.16
CA LYS A 124 26.69 -22.16 26.69
C LYS A 124 25.72 -21.51 27.69
N ASP A 125 26.20 -21.06 28.85
CA ASP A 125 25.38 -20.43 29.89
C ASP A 125 24.63 -19.20 29.39
N SER A 126 25.27 -18.33 28.60
CA SER A 126 24.61 -17.15 28.00
C SER A 126 23.49 -17.54 27.03
N MET A 127 23.68 -18.63 26.27
CA MET A 127 22.67 -19.15 25.34
C MET A 127 21.50 -19.80 26.08
N ILE A 128 21.76 -20.53 27.17
CA ILE A 128 20.70 -21.14 28.01
C ILE A 128 19.90 -20.06 28.73
N SER A 129 20.57 -19.06 29.33
CA SER A 129 19.89 -17.93 29.97
C SER A 129 18.98 -17.22 28.96
N GLY A 130 19.47 -16.97 27.75
CA GLY A 130 18.68 -16.38 26.67
C GLY A 130 17.45 -17.20 26.27
N LEU A 131 17.59 -18.53 26.19
CA LEU A 131 16.45 -19.43 25.91
C LEU A 131 15.44 -19.47 27.06
N ARG A 132 15.88 -19.38 28.33
CA ARG A 132 14.99 -19.27 29.50
C ARG A 132 14.17 -17.99 29.46
N ASP A 133 14.82 -16.85 29.23
CA ASP A 133 14.16 -15.55 29.14
C ASP A 133 13.09 -15.54 28.03
N GLN A 134 13.40 -16.17 26.89
CA GLN A 134 12.46 -16.33 25.79
C GLN A 134 11.30 -17.25 26.13
N ILE A 135 11.53 -18.41 26.74
CA ILE A 135 10.46 -19.32 27.19
C ILE A 135 9.52 -18.63 28.17
N ASN A 136 10.06 -17.88 29.13
CA ASN A 136 9.27 -17.10 30.09
C ASN A 136 8.45 -16.01 29.39
N THR A 137 8.99 -15.37 28.35
CA THR A 137 8.27 -14.39 27.53
C THR A 137 7.10 -15.03 26.77
N TYR A 138 7.33 -16.19 26.15
CA TYR A 138 6.27 -16.94 25.46
C TYR A 138 5.19 -17.44 26.41
N GLN A 139 5.58 -17.92 27.59
CA GLN A 139 4.65 -18.32 28.64
C GLN A 139 3.75 -17.15 29.06
N GLY A 140 4.32 -15.95 29.24
CA GLY A 140 3.55 -14.73 29.53
C GLY A 140 2.58 -14.36 28.41
N ALA A 141 3.02 -14.40 27.15
CA ALA A 141 2.16 -14.10 26.01
C ALA A 141 0.98 -15.09 25.87
N LEU A 142 1.22 -16.39 26.10
CA LEU A 142 0.18 -17.43 26.08
C LEU A 142 -0.81 -17.27 27.25
N GLN A 143 -0.34 -16.84 28.43
CA GLN A 143 -1.21 -16.55 29.56
C GLN A 143 -2.12 -15.35 29.31
N MET A 144 -1.61 -14.29 28.67
CA MET A 144 -2.43 -13.14 28.28
C MET A 144 -3.49 -13.56 27.26
N LEU A 145 -3.11 -14.28 26.21
CA LEU A 145 -4.03 -14.86 25.22
C LEU A 145 -5.14 -15.69 25.88
N LEU A 146 -4.78 -16.55 26.82
CA LEU A 146 -5.74 -17.34 27.58
C LEU A 146 -6.70 -16.45 28.39
N GLY A 147 -6.21 -15.39 29.02
CA GLY A 147 -7.02 -14.40 29.72
C GLY A 147 -8.05 -13.73 28.80
N PHE A 148 -7.62 -13.31 27.61
CA PHE A 148 -8.52 -12.72 26.61
C PHE A 148 -9.60 -13.68 26.12
N ILE A 149 -9.22 -14.92 25.79
CA ILE A 149 -10.15 -15.96 25.33
C ILE A 149 -11.16 -16.29 26.42
N SER A 150 -10.70 -16.44 27.67
CA SER A 150 -11.56 -16.71 28.82
C SER A 150 -12.53 -15.55 29.11
N MET A 151 -12.09 -14.31 28.90
CA MET A 151 -12.92 -13.11 29.08
C MET A 151 -14.03 -13.01 28.01
N GLN A 152 -13.74 -13.37 26.75
CA GLN A 152 -14.76 -13.45 25.70
C GLN A 152 -15.77 -14.58 25.93
N SER A 153 -15.31 -15.74 26.41
CA SER A 153 -16.18 -16.89 26.64
C SER A 153 -17.10 -16.72 27.86
N ALA A 154 -16.74 -15.84 28.81
CA ALA A 154 -17.45 -15.69 30.09
C ALA A 154 -18.72 -14.81 30.09
N ARG A 155 -18.99 -13.96 29.08
CA ARG A 155 -20.18 -13.07 28.95
C ARG A 155 -20.85 -12.64 30.29
N GLN A 156 -20.09 -12.08 31.25
CA GLN A 156 -20.62 -11.54 32.50
C GLN A 156 -20.13 -10.10 32.75
N ASN A 157 -21.05 -9.27 33.23
CA ASN A 157 -20.98 -7.85 33.66
C ASN A 157 -19.82 -6.96 33.15
N HIS A 158 -20.22 -5.91 32.41
CA HIS A 158 -19.34 -4.93 31.74
C HIS A 158 -18.38 -4.14 32.65
N GLU A 159 -18.65 -3.97 33.95
CA GLU A 159 -17.76 -3.21 34.86
C GLU A 159 -16.52 -4.01 35.27
N ASP A 160 -16.66 -5.31 35.52
CA ASP A 160 -15.52 -6.19 35.85
C ASP A 160 -14.65 -6.46 34.61
N GLN A 161 -15.26 -6.47 33.41
CA GLN A 161 -14.54 -6.66 32.15
C GLN A 161 -13.58 -5.50 31.84
N ASN A 162 -13.97 -4.25 32.06
CA ASN A 162 -13.11 -3.09 31.77
C ASN A 162 -11.90 -3.03 32.71
N ALA A 163 -12.07 -3.33 34.00
CA ALA A 163 -10.96 -3.37 34.95
C ALA A 163 -9.96 -4.49 34.62
N GLN A 164 -10.45 -5.66 34.19
CA GLN A 164 -9.59 -6.75 33.73
C GLN A 164 -8.87 -6.41 32.42
N LEU A 165 -9.52 -5.67 31.52
CA LEU A 165 -8.95 -5.24 30.25
C LEU A 165 -7.85 -4.19 30.42
N GLU A 166 -8.05 -3.23 31.34
CA GLU A 166 -7.01 -2.26 31.74
C GLU A 166 -5.79 -2.95 32.35
N GLN A 167 -6.00 -3.97 33.20
CA GLN A 167 -4.91 -4.77 33.76
C GLN A 167 -4.13 -5.53 32.68
N LEU A 168 -4.83 -6.15 31.72
CA LEU A 168 -4.19 -6.86 30.61
C LEU A 168 -3.38 -5.93 29.69
N VAL A 169 -3.84 -4.69 29.47
CA VAL A 169 -3.09 -3.68 28.72
C VAL A 169 -1.83 -3.25 29.46
N ALA A 170 -1.90 -3.11 30.79
CA ALA A 170 -0.73 -2.80 31.62
C ALA A 170 0.30 -3.94 31.60
N ASP A 171 -0.16 -5.19 31.74
CA ASP A 171 0.71 -6.37 31.71
C ASP A 171 1.40 -6.54 30.34
N LEU A 172 0.71 -6.20 29.24
CA LEU A 172 1.30 -6.15 27.90
C LEU A 172 2.41 -5.11 27.77
N GLN A 173 2.19 -3.91 28.31
CA GLN A 173 3.20 -2.85 28.28
C GLN A 173 4.43 -3.26 29.07
N ASP A 174 4.26 -3.92 30.22
CA ASP A 174 5.37 -4.51 30.98
C ASP A 174 6.12 -5.57 30.17
N LEU A 175 5.40 -6.50 29.53
CA LEU A 175 6.00 -7.52 28.68
C LEU A 175 6.79 -6.90 27.52
N LYS A 176 6.25 -5.89 26.85
CA LYS A 176 6.91 -5.15 25.78
C LYS A 176 8.21 -4.50 26.27
N ASN A 177 8.15 -3.80 27.41
CA ASN A 177 9.31 -3.15 28.01
C ASN A 177 10.40 -4.16 28.39
N ARG A 178 10.02 -5.32 28.93
CA ARG A 178 10.96 -6.42 29.25
C ARG A 178 11.64 -6.98 28.01
N MET A 179 10.91 -7.10 26.90
CA MET A 179 11.47 -7.55 25.62
C MET A 179 12.44 -6.55 25.00
N GLU A 180 12.10 -5.26 25.04
CA GLU A 180 12.99 -4.19 24.59
C GLU A 180 14.29 -4.17 25.41
N GLN A 181 14.19 -4.32 26.74
CA GLN A 181 15.36 -4.42 27.61
C GLN A 181 16.22 -5.68 27.33
N ALA A 182 15.59 -6.83 27.09
CA ALA A 182 16.30 -8.07 26.76
C ALA A 182 17.05 -7.99 25.40
N GLN A 183 16.52 -7.23 24.43
CA GLN A 183 17.23 -6.95 23.18
C GLN A 183 18.49 -6.12 23.41
N HIS A 184 18.44 -5.10 24.26
CA HIS A 184 19.59 -4.21 24.52
C HIS A 184 20.72 -4.89 25.31
N LEU A 185 20.43 -5.88 26.16
CA LEU A 185 21.43 -6.65 26.91
C LEU A 185 22.16 -7.71 26.08
N SER A 186 21.66 -8.04 24.88
CA SER A 186 22.17 -9.13 24.02
C SER A 186 23.26 -8.72 23.02
N LEU A 187 23.76 -7.48 23.08
CA LEU A 187 24.83 -6.98 22.20
C LEU A 187 26.15 -6.85 22.97
N PRO A 188 27.11 -7.79 22.84
CA PRO A 188 28.46 -7.57 23.32
C PRO A 188 29.21 -6.62 22.37
N PRO A 189 30.09 -5.74 22.89
CA PRO A 189 31.04 -5.01 22.06
C PRO A 189 32.10 -6.01 21.56
N TYR A 190 32.13 -6.22 20.24
CA TYR A 190 33.21 -6.85 19.47
C TYR A 190 33.84 -8.11 20.10
N GLU A 191 33.37 -9.30 19.71
CA GLU A 191 34.22 -10.41 19.29
C GLU A 191 33.39 -11.58 18.73
N THR A 192 34.02 -12.32 17.83
CA THR A 192 33.49 -13.34 16.92
C THR A 192 32.70 -14.48 17.58
N VAL A 193 31.43 -14.65 17.23
CA VAL A 193 30.69 -15.94 17.39
C VAL A 193 29.78 -16.18 16.18
N ALA A 194 30.08 -17.24 15.44
CA ALA A 194 29.53 -17.59 14.13
C ALA A 194 28.10 -18.20 14.11
N ASN A 195 27.21 -17.90 15.07
CA ASN A 195 25.85 -18.49 15.14
C ASN A 195 24.73 -17.45 15.33
N THR A 196 24.93 -16.21 14.89
CA THR A 196 24.07 -15.05 15.21
C THR A 196 22.74 -14.98 14.45
N THR A 197 22.56 -15.70 13.34
CA THR A 197 21.31 -15.66 12.54
C THR A 197 20.14 -16.30 13.28
N ALA A 198 20.33 -17.51 13.83
CA ALA A 198 19.25 -18.26 14.48
C ALA A 198 18.76 -17.67 15.82
N TYR A 199 19.54 -16.79 16.46
CA TYR A 199 19.18 -16.09 17.70
C TYR A 199 18.53 -14.73 17.40
N ARG A 200 18.97 -14.06 16.33
CA ARG A 200 18.32 -12.84 15.81
C ARG A 200 16.95 -13.16 15.22
N ASP A 201 16.87 -14.08 14.25
CA ASP A 201 15.63 -14.59 13.61
C ASP A 201 14.55 -14.93 14.65
N PHE A 202 15.00 -15.45 15.79
CA PHE A 202 14.16 -15.90 16.87
C PHE A 202 13.60 -14.78 17.76
N ASN A 203 14.40 -13.75 18.11
CA ASN A 203 13.90 -12.58 18.86
C ASN A 203 12.84 -11.78 18.08
N ILE A 204 12.85 -11.87 16.76
CA ILE A 204 11.97 -11.13 15.84
C ILE A 204 10.61 -11.80 15.75
N GLU A 205 10.57 -13.14 15.71
CA GLU A 205 9.33 -13.90 15.79
C GLU A 205 8.60 -13.65 17.12
N SER A 206 9.32 -13.50 18.24
CA SER A 206 8.75 -13.14 19.56
C SER A 206 8.12 -11.74 19.55
N VAL A 207 8.83 -10.75 18.99
CA VAL A 207 8.37 -9.35 18.91
C VAL A 207 7.18 -9.22 17.96
N SER A 208 7.17 -9.97 16.86
CA SER A 208 6.04 -10.02 15.92
C SER A 208 4.76 -10.54 16.60
N VAL A 209 4.86 -11.61 17.40
CA VAL A 209 3.73 -12.16 18.15
C VAL A 209 3.18 -11.16 19.17
N VAL A 210 4.05 -10.47 19.91
CA VAL A 210 3.63 -9.47 20.91
C VAL A 210 3.06 -8.20 20.26
N ASN A 211 3.57 -7.78 19.11
CA ASN A 211 2.99 -6.68 18.34
C ASN A 211 1.63 -7.06 17.74
N GLN A 212 1.47 -8.29 17.22
CA GLN A 212 0.18 -8.80 16.74
C GLN A 212 -0.85 -8.91 17.87
N LEU A 213 -0.40 -9.32 19.06
CA LEU A 213 -1.20 -9.31 20.29
C LEU A 213 -1.63 -7.90 20.68
N GLY A 214 -0.69 -6.95 20.69
CA GLY A 214 -0.96 -5.55 20.93
C GLY A 214 -2.00 -4.99 19.97
N ILE A 215 -1.91 -5.31 18.68
CA ILE A 215 -2.90 -4.89 17.67
C ILE A 215 -4.28 -5.51 17.93
N ALA A 216 -4.35 -6.83 18.16
CA ALA A 216 -5.62 -7.52 18.40
C ALA A 216 -6.32 -7.01 19.68
N ILE A 217 -5.54 -6.79 20.73
CA ILE A 217 -6.04 -6.32 22.03
C ILE A 217 -6.44 -4.85 21.95
N ASN A 218 -5.67 -4.02 21.25
CA ASN A 218 -6.01 -2.61 21.05
C ASN A 218 -7.30 -2.45 20.22
N ASN A 219 -7.49 -3.30 19.21
CA ASN A 219 -8.72 -3.35 18.43
C ASN A 219 -9.94 -3.77 19.27
N ILE A 220 -9.76 -4.64 20.28
CA ILE A 220 -10.83 -5.10 21.17
C ILE A 220 -11.09 -4.10 22.31
N ALA A 221 -10.03 -3.55 22.92
CA ALA A 221 -10.12 -2.50 23.94
C ALA A 221 -10.87 -1.25 23.44
N HIS A 222 -10.73 -0.96 22.15
CA HIS A 222 -11.37 0.17 21.48
C HIS A 222 -12.62 -0.19 20.67
N ASN A 223 -13.04 -1.47 20.66
CA ASN A 223 -14.36 -1.87 20.20
C ASN A 223 -15.26 -2.03 21.43
N PRO A 224 -16.02 -0.99 21.82
CA PRO A 224 -17.08 -1.18 22.80
C PRO A 224 -18.12 -2.11 22.17
N THR A 225 -18.11 -3.39 22.56
CA THR A 225 -19.26 -4.25 22.30
C THR A 225 -20.45 -3.66 23.06
N SER A 226 -21.42 -3.21 22.26
CA SER A 226 -22.76 -2.70 22.57
C SER A 226 -22.88 -1.28 23.15
N ASP A 227 -22.80 -0.29 22.28
CA ASP A 227 -23.93 0.63 22.09
C ASP A 227 -24.11 0.81 20.57
N ALA A 228 -25.23 0.31 20.02
CA ALA A 228 -25.58 0.25 18.59
C ALA A 228 -24.45 0.61 17.60
N SER A 229 -23.60 -0.37 17.23
CA SER A 229 -22.57 -0.20 16.20
C SER A 229 -23.19 0.44 14.97
N MET A 230 -22.79 1.69 14.68
CA MET A 230 -23.11 2.32 13.41
C MET A 230 -22.43 1.49 12.33
N THR A 231 -23.20 0.66 11.64
CA THR A 231 -22.71 -0.07 10.48
C THR A 231 -22.38 0.95 9.39
N ASN A 232 -21.12 1.02 9.00
CA ASN A 232 -20.67 1.84 7.89
C ASN A 232 -21.29 1.32 6.59
N GLU A 233 -22.20 2.09 5.99
CA GLU A 233 -22.93 1.72 4.76
C GLU A 233 -22.18 2.12 3.48
N HIS A 234 -21.42 3.21 3.57
CA HIS A 234 -20.69 3.77 2.43
C HIS A 234 -19.24 4.04 2.80
N PHE A 235 -18.33 3.59 1.94
CA PHE A 235 -16.91 3.77 2.15
C PHE A 235 -16.20 4.01 0.83
N ASP A 236 -15.90 5.28 0.56
CA ASP A 236 -15.12 5.71 -0.58
C ASP A 236 -13.96 6.59 -0.12
N ILE A 237 -12.75 6.27 -0.57
CA ILE A 237 -11.49 6.94 -0.20
C ILE A 237 -10.68 7.21 -1.48
N PRO A 238 -9.88 8.30 -1.51
CA PRO A 238 -9.15 8.68 -2.73
C PRO A 238 -8.28 7.57 -3.30
N LYS A 239 -7.59 6.83 -2.41
CA LYS A 239 -6.69 5.73 -2.76
C LYS A 239 -6.67 4.71 -1.62
N PRO A 240 -6.51 3.41 -1.92
CA PRO A 240 -6.20 2.42 -0.89
C PRO A 240 -4.94 2.79 -0.11
N VAL A 241 -4.90 2.43 1.16
CA VAL A 241 -3.72 2.59 2.00
C VAL A 241 -2.61 1.68 1.47
N ASP A 242 -1.40 2.23 1.29
CA ASP A 242 -0.24 1.45 0.88
C ASP A 242 0.14 0.44 1.98
N PRO A 243 0.41 -0.83 1.65
CA PRO A 243 0.77 -1.86 2.64
C PRO A 243 2.00 -1.51 3.49
N PHE A 244 2.86 -0.61 3.01
CA PHE A 244 4.05 -0.16 3.72
C PHE A 244 3.85 1.20 4.41
N TYR A 245 2.61 1.64 4.63
CA TYR A 245 2.31 2.86 5.39
C TYR A 245 3.11 2.87 6.70
N THR A 246 3.86 3.94 6.94
CA THR A 246 4.82 4.03 8.05
C THR A 246 4.82 5.43 8.64
N GLY A 247 4.78 5.51 9.98
CA GLY A 247 4.84 6.75 10.72
C GLY A 247 3.49 7.47 10.80
N ARG A 248 3.52 8.66 11.41
CA ARG A 248 2.36 9.56 11.60
C ARG A 248 1.31 9.06 12.59
N GLU A 249 1.65 8.10 13.44
CA GLU A 249 0.76 7.60 14.50
C GLU A 249 0.40 8.74 15.47
N ASP A 250 1.36 9.58 15.82
CA ASP A 250 1.16 10.78 16.66
C ASP A 250 0.16 11.77 16.04
N TYR A 251 0.27 12.03 14.73
CA TYR A 251 -0.66 12.88 14.00
C TYR A 251 -2.06 12.26 13.96
N ALA A 252 -2.15 10.94 13.76
CA ALA A 252 -3.41 10.21 13.71
C ALA A 252 -4.13 10.23 15.06
N GLU A 253 -3.42 10.00 16.16
CA GLU A 253 -3.96 10.06 17.53
C GLU A 253 -4.47 11.46 17.88
N ARG A 254 -3.69 12.50 17.57
CA ARG A 254 -4.10 13.89 17.79
C ARG A 254 -5.35 14.24 17.00
N LEU A 255 -5.37 13.89 15.70
CA LEU A 255 -6.55 14.12 14.87
C LEU A 255 -7.77 13.37 15.40
N ARG A 256 -7.60 12.12 15.83
CA ARG A 256 -8.66 11.29 16.43
C ARG A 256 -9.26 11.98 17.65
N SER A 257 -8.43 12.50 18.55
CA SER A 257 -8.88 13.20 19.77
C SER A 257 -9.71 14.46 19.50
N TRP A 258 -9.48 15.13 18.37
CA TRP A 258 -10.24 16.33 17.99
C TRP A 258 -11.48 16.00 17.16
N PHE A 259 -11.38 15.01 16.28
CA PHE A 259 -12.44 14.65 15.33
C PHE A 259 -13.52 13.82 16.00
N LEU A 260 -13.14 12.86 16.81
CA LEU A 260 -14.07 11.85 17.32
C LEU A 260 -14.49 12.18 18.76
N PRO A 261 -15.68 11.75 19.20
CA PRO A 261 -16.08 11.91 20.58
C PRO A 261 -15.19 11.07 21.50
N ASN A 262 -14.70 11.67 22.60
CA ASN A 262 -13.99 10.95 23.65
C ASN A 262 -14.99 10.05 24.40
N LEU A 263 -14.80 8.74 24.35
CA LEU A 263 -15.62 7.74 25.06
C LEU A 263 -15.63 7.96 26.59
N SER A 264 -14.66 8.69 27.13
CA SER A 264 -14.48 8.94 28.57
C SER A 264 -15.26 10.16 29.10
N GLN A 265 -15.80 11.03 28.25
CA GLN A 265 -16.60 12.18 28.70
C GLN A 265 -18.09 11.82 28.73
N LYS A 266 -18.48 11.00 29.71
CA LYS A 266 -19.85 11.04 30.22
C LYS A 266 -20.12 12.45 30.74
N GLN A 267 -20.96 13.17 30.00
CA GLN A 267 -21.82 14.27 30.43
C GLN A 267 -21.42 14.95 31.76
N GLN A 268 -20.57 15.98 31.67
CA GLN A 268 -20.63 17.08 32.62
C GLN A 268 -20.93 18.36 31.86
N GLY A 269 -22.22 18.72 31.84
CA GLY A 269 -22.70 20.11 31.88
C GLY A 269 -22.07 21.16 30.95
N ALA A 270 -21.57 20.80 29.77
CA ALA A 270 -21.07 21.78 28.81
C ALA A 270 -22.27 22.49 28.18
N LYS A 271 -22.56 23.70 28.68
CA LYS A 271 -23.44 24.69 28.08
C LYS A 271 -23.23 24.71 26.57
N THR A 272 -24.35 24.69 25.84
CA THR A 272 -24.55 24.83 24.39
C THR A 272 -23.56 25.75 23.68
N ALA A 273 -22.33 25.30 23.48
CA ALA A 273 -21.47 25.83 22.42
C ALA A 273 -22.11 25.36 21.11
N LYS A 274 -22.41 26.29 20.19
CA LYS A 274 -22.80 25.95 18.82
C LYS A 274 -21.71 25.03 18.27
N SER A 275 -21.99 23.74 18.18
CA SER A 275 -21.06 22.77 17.64
C SER A 275 -20.85 23.13 16.17
N GLU A 276 -19.70 23.72 15.85
CA GLU A 276 -19.30 23.99 14.48
C GLU A 276 -18.88 22.68 13.79
N GLN A 277 -19.04 22.63 12.48
CA GLN A 277 -18.56 21.49 11.68
C GLN A 277 -17.06 21.31 11.90
N LYS A 278 -16.64 20.06 12.16
CA LYS A 278 -15.22 19.74 12.35
C LYS A 278 -14.54 19.59 10.99
N ARG A 279 -13.59 20.49 10.71
CA ARG A 279 -12.79 20.50 9.48
C ARG A 279 -11.31 20.55 9.82
N PHE A 280 -10.50 19.88 9.03
CA PHE A 280 -9.06 19.86 9.22
C PHE A 280 -8.32 19.75 7.90
N VAL A 281 -7.20 20.45 7.82
CA VAL A 281 -6.44 20.62 6.59
C VAL A 281 -5.07 19.96 6.75
N VAL A 282 -4.75 19.01 5.87
CA VAL A 282 -3.41 18.45 5.76
C VAL A 282 -2.77 19.07 4.53
N TYR A 283 -1.79 19.96 4.72
CA TYR A 283 -1.09 20.61 3.63
C TYR A 283 0.41 20.29 3.60
N GLY A 284 1.08 20.60 2.50
CA GLY A 284 2.54 20.46 2.37
C GLY A 284 2.96 19.93 1.01
N LEU A 285 4.19 19.42 0.93
CA LEU A 285 4.83 19.07 -0.34
C LEU A 285 4.14 17.93 -1.10
N GLY A 286 4.31 17.92 -2.43
CA GLY A 286 3.92 16.80 -3.27
C GLY A 286 4.64 15.51 -2.83
N GLY A 287 3.93 14.38 -2.82
CA GLY A 287 4.54 13.10 -2.44
C GLY A 287 4.81 12.89 -0.94
N ALA A 288 4.48 13.85 -0.06
CA ALA A 288 4.71 13.74 1.38
C ALA A 288 3.73 12.81 2.15
N GLY A 289 2.73 12.23 1.47
CA GLY A 289 1.81 11.24 2.07
C GLY A 289 0.46 11.78 2.59
N LYS A 290 0.06 13.01 2.25
CA LYS A 290 -1.19 13.64 2.74
C LYS A 290 -2.45 12.80 2.44
N THR A 291 -2.64 12.40 1.19
CA THR A 291 -3.77 11.56 0.75
C THR A 291 -3.79 10.21 1.45
N GLN A 292 -2.61 9.60 1.65
CA GLN A 292 -2.46 8.32 2.35
C GLN A 292 -2.83 8.46 3.84
N PHE A 293 -2.42 9.53 4.50
CA PHE A 293 -2.80 9.82 5.89
C PHE A 293 -4.32 9.96 6.06
N CYS A 294 -5.00 10.72 5.19
CA CYS A 294 -6.46 10.85 5.26
C CYS A 294 -7.19 9.53 4.96
N SER A 295 -6.67 8.74 4.02
CA SER A 295 -7.24 7.42 3.69
C SER A 295 -7.07 6.44 4.86
N LYS A 296 -5.89 6.42 5.49
CA LYS A 296 -5.60 5.61 6.68
C LYS A 296 -6.46 6.01 7.86
N PHE A 297 -6.61 7.31 8.10
CA PHE A 297 -7.49 7.81 9.15
C PHE A 297 -8.95 7.35 8.95
N ALA A 298 -9.44 7.40 7.72
CA ALA A 298 -10.79 6.92 7.40
C ALA A 298 -10.94 5.41 7.59
N GLU A 299 -9.94 4.61 7.21
CA GLU A 299 -9.93 3.16 7.38
C GLU A 299 -9.89 2.75 8.86
N ASP A 300 -9.00 3.34 9.65
CA ASP A 300 -8.83 3.02 11.07
C ASP A 300 -10.04 3.43 11.93
N ASN A 301 -10.75 4.48 11.51
CA ASN A 301 -11.88 5.04 12.24
C ASN A 301 -13.22 4.79 11.54
N ARG A 302 -13.27 3.79 10.63
CA ARG A 302 -14.43 3.49 9.80
C ARG A 302 -15.73 3.31 10.59
N HIS A 303 -15.65 2.72 11.77
CA HIS A 303 -16.79 2.44 12.65
C HIS A 303 -17.42 3.69 13.29
N TYR A 304 -16.75 4.85 13.27
CA TYR A 304 -17.34 6.12 13.75
C TYR A 304 -18.18 6.84 12.69
N PHE A 305 -18.12 6.40 11.43
CA PHE A 305 -18.78 7.08 10.32
C PHE A 305 -19.76 6.13 9.63
N TRP A 306 -21.01 6.58 9.50
CA TRP A 306 -22.01 5.91 8.67
C TRP A 306 -21.57 5.88 7.20
N GLY A 307 -20.99 6.98 6.72
CA GLY A 307 -20.51 7.12 5.35
C GLY A 307 -19.19 7.85 5.30
N VAL A 308 -18.24 7.33 4.51
CA VAL A 308 -17.04 8.03 4.08
C VAL A 308 -17.18 8.33 2.59
N PHE A 309 -17.02 9.59 2.22
CA PHE A 309 -17.17 10.10 0.86
C PHE A 309 -15.91 10.82 0.42
N TRP A 310 -15.61 10.76 -0.88
CA TRP A 310 -14.44 11.40 -1.45
C TRP A 310 -14.78 12.24 -2.69
N VAL A 311 -14.13 13.40 -2.81
CA VAL A 311 -14.19 14.27 -4.00
C VAL A 311 -12.80 14.82 -4.36
N ASP A 312 -12.55 15.04 -5.65
CA ASP A 312 -11.31 15.60 -6.18
C ASP A 312 -11.38 17.13 -6.30
N GLY A 313 -10.62 17.82 -5.45
CA GLY A 313 -10.48 19.27 -5.41
C GLY A 313 -9.46 19.86 -6.39
N SER A 314 -8.93 19.10 -7.34
CA SER A 314 -7.92 19.57 -8.31
C SER A 314 -8.36 20.78 -9.14
N SER A 315 -9.66 20.91 -9.40
CA SER A 315 -10.28 22.07 -10.04
C SER A 315 -11.76 22.16 -9.67
N PRO A 316 -12.41 23.32 -9.84
CA PRO A 316 -13.86 23.44 -9.66
C PRO A 316 -14.66 22.45 -10.51
N SER A 317 -14.22 22.19 -11.74
CA SER A 317 -14.90 21.26 -12.65
C SER A 317 -14.84 19.81 -12.15
N ARG A 318 -13.65 19.36 -11.73
CA ARG A 318 -13.41 18.02 -11.18
C ARG A 318 -14.15 17.79 -9.87
N LEU A 319 -14.18 18.81 -9.02
CA LEU A 319 -14.88 18.74 -7.74
C LEU A 319 -16.38 18.57 -7.95
N LYS A 320 -17.00 19.35 -8.86
CA LYS A 320 -18.42 19.19 -9.20
C LYS A 320 -18.74 17.82 -9.80
N GLN A 321 -17.88 17.35 -10.69
CA GLN A 321 -18.01 16.04 -11.32
C GLN A 321 -17.95 14.91 -10.27
N THR A 322 -16.95 14.94 -9.38
CA THR A 322 -16.78 13.90 -8.36
C THR A 322 -17.85 13.97 -7.26
N PHE A 323 -18.37 15.15 -6.91
CA PHE A 323 -19.59 15.24 -6.10
C PHE A 323 -20.78 14.54 -6.77
N SER A 324 -20.94 14.71 -8.08
CA SER A 324 -22.02 14.06 -8.82
C SER A 324 -21.84 12.54 -8.87
N GLN A 325 -20.61 12.07 -9.06
CA GLN A 325 -20.29 10.64 -9.21
C GLN A 325 -20.26 9.89 -7.88
N ASN A 326 -19.63 10.47 -6.85
CA ASN A 326 -19.27 9.75 -5.62
C ASN A 326 -20.23 10.06 -4.46
N VAL A 327 -21.04 11.12 -4.57
CA VAL A 327 -21.99 11.51 -3.51
C VAL A 327 -23.42 11.49 -4.01
N SER A 328 -23.73 12.22 -5.10
CA SER A 328 -25.12 12.35 -5.59
C SER A 328 -25.73 11.01 -5.99
N LYS A 329 -24.96 10.15 -6.69
CA LYS A 329 -25.39 8.80 -7.04
C LYS A 329 -25.73 7.94 -5.83
N ILE A 330 -24.92 8.03 -4.77
CA ILE A 330 -25.14 7.28 -3.53
C ILE A 330 -26.39 7.79 -2.82
N GLY A 331 -26.51 9.12 -2.70
CA GLY A 331 -27.68 9.77 -2.11
C GLY A 331 -28.96 9.66 -2.94
N LYS A 332 -28.89 9.11 -4.17
CA LYS A 332 -30.00 9.04 -5.14
C LYS A 332 -30.68 10.40 -5.35
N VAL A 333 -29.88 11.46 -5.38
CA VAL A 333 -30.31 12.83 -5.65
C VAL A 333 -29.88 13.28 -7.04
N ASP A 334 -30.32 14.46 -7.47
CA ASP A 334 -29.91 15.06 -8.74
C ASP A 334 -28.38 15.08 -8.87
N LEU A 335 -27.87 14.77 -10.08
CA LEU A 335 -26.44 14.62 -10.36
C LEU A 335 -25.73 15.97 -10.48
N ASN A 336 -25.63 16.69 -9.36
CA ASN A 336 -24.91 17.96 -9.24
C ASN A 336 -24.39 18.20 -7.82
N GLU A 337 -23.42 19.09 -7.68
CA GLU A 337 -22.75 19.38 -6.41
C GLU A 337 -23.70 19.95 -5.34
N ASN A 338 -24.65 20.80 -5.73
CA ASN A 338 -25.54 21.45 -4.78
C ASN A 338 -26.48 20.43 -4.13
N ALA A 339 -27.01 19.50 -4.91
CA ALA A 339 -27.83 18.40 -4.42
C ALA A 339 -27.05 17.47 -3.48
N ALA A 340 -25.82 17.10 -3.84
CA ALA A 340 -24.93 16.31 -2.97
C ALA A 340 -24.64 17.02 -1.63
N ILE A 341 -24.25 18.29 -1.68
CA ILE A 341 -23.96 19.10 -0.49
C ILE A 341 -25.21 19.22 0.38
N HIS A 342 -26.37 19.49 -0.23
CA HIS A 342 -27.64 19.55 0.48
C HIS A 342 -28.00 18.23 1.14
N TRP A 343 -27.81 17.10 0.44
CA TRP A 343 -28.04 15.77 0.98
C TRP A 343 -27.15 15.50 2.20
N LEU A 344 -25.83 15.68 2.07
CA LEU A 344 -24.88 15.52 3.19
C LEU A 344 -25.22 16.42 4.38
N SER A 345 -25.70 17.65 4.12
CA SER A 345 -26.08 18.61 5.16
C SER A 345 -27.28 18.17 6.00
N ASN A 346 -28.14 17.31 5.45
CA ASN A 346 -29.39 16.86 6.09
C ASN A 346 -29.31 15.42 6.62
N LEU A 347 -28.17 14.74 6.47
CA LEU A 347 -27.98 13.40 7.03
C LEU A 347 -28.06 13.41 8.56
N SER A 348 -28.82 12.46 9.11
CA SER A 348 -28.93 12.26 10.56
C SER A 348 -27.71 11.55 11.15
N PHE A 349 -26.91 10.88 10.33
CA PHE A 349 -25.79 10.06 10.77
C PHE A 349 -24.45 10.79 10.62
N PRO A 350 -23.44 10.49 11.47
CA PRO A 350 -22.09 11.01 11.32
C PRO A 350 -21.47 10.53 10.01
N TRP A 351 -20.80 11.42 9.30
CA TRP A 351 -20.12 11.11 8.03
C TRP A 351 -18.78 11.84 7.94
N LEU A 352 -17.91 11.34 7.07
CA LEU A 352 -16.63 11.94 6.72
C LEU A 352 -16.59 12.26 5.23
N LEU A 353 -16.21 13.50 4.88
CA LEU A 353 -15.93 13.92 3.51
C LEU A 353 -14.43 14.21 3.37
N ILE A 354 -13.77 13.56 2.42
CA ILE A 354 -12.38 13.83 2.05
C ILE A 354 -12.38 14.65 0.76
N ILE A 355 -11.91 15.89 0.83
CA ILE A 355 -11.63 16.74 -0.35
C ILE A 355 -10.12 16.63 -0.62
N ASP A 356 -9.74 15.79 -1.58
CA ASP A 356 -8.33 15.54 -1.90
C ASP A 356 -7.83 16.54 -2.96
N ASN A 357 -6.54 16.87 -2.94
CA ASN A 357 -5.87 17.63 -3.99
C ASN A 357 -6.43 19.05 -4.24
N ALA A 358 -6.88 19.74 -3.18
CA ALA A 358 -7.44 21.09 -3.25
C ALA A 358 -6.38 22.19 -3.44
N ASP A 359 -5.54 22.04 -4.46
CA ASP A 359 -4.34 22.85 -4.73
C ASP A 359 -4.68 24.14 -5.49
N ASP A 360 -5.81 24.18 -6.21
CA ASP A 360 -6.22 25.34 -7.00
C ASP A 360 -6.48 26.57 -6.10
N PRO A 361 -5.73 27.67 -6.24
CA PRO A 361 -5.88 28.86 -5.40
C PRO A 361 -7.24 29.55 -5.59
N ASP A 362 -7.83 29.45 -6.78
CA ASP A 362 -9.14 30.05 -7.10
C ASP A 362 -10.31 29.21 -6.57
N LEU A 363 -10.04 27.96 -6.14
CA LEU A 363 -11.04 27.09 -5.54
C LEU A 363 -11.43 27.58 -4.13
N LYS A 364 -12.58 28.26 -4.07
CA LYS A 364 -13.26 28.68 -2.83
C LYS A 364 -13.92 27.49 -2.13
N LEU A 365 -13.15 26.76 -1.32
CA LEU A 365 -13.61 25.57 -0.58
C LEU A 365 -14.83 25.82 0.31
N ALA A 366 -15.00 27.03 0.84
CA ALA A 366 -16.17 27.40 1.64
C ALA A 366 -17.51 27.13 0.94
N ASN A 367 -17.55 27.19 -0.40
CA ASN A 367 -18.76 26.96 -1.18
C ASN A 367 -19.16 25.48 -1.23
N TYR A 368 -18.24 24.58 -0.88
CA TYR A 368 -18.40 23.13 -1.07
C TYR A 368 -18.48 22.35 0.25
N PHE A 369 -18.40 23.02 1.39
CA PHE A 369 -18.62 22.37 2.68
C PHE A 369 -20.12 22.17 2.94
N PRO A 370 -20.57 20.94 3.21
CA PRO A 370 -21.93 20.71 3.70
C PRO A 370 -22.17 21.50 4.99
N ARG A 371 -23.40 21.97 5.18
CA ARG A 371 -23.80 22.70 6.37
C ARG A 371 -24.13 21.73 7.50
N GLY A 372 -24.09 22.22 8.73
CA GLY A 372 -24.42 21.43 9.94
C GLY A 372 -23.19 21.00 10.72
N ASN A 373 -23.41 20.19 11.75
CA ASN A 373 -22.39 19.87 12.76
C ASN A 373 -22.10 18.37 12.91
N ARG A 374 -22.78 17.51 12.13
CA ARG A 374 -22.63 16.04 12.17
C ARG A 374 -21.54 15.51 11.23
N GLY A 375 -21.20 16.31 10.22
CA GLY A 375 -20.19 15.97 9.22
C GLY A 375 -18.78 16.38 9.63
N HIS A 376 -17.82 15.55 9.26
CA HIS A 376 -16.39 15.81 9.40
C HIS A 376 -15.80 16.02 8.00
N VAL A 377 -14.88 16.97 7.85
CA VAL A 377 -14.22 17.22 6.57
C VAL A 377 -12.71 17.18 6.73
N LEU A 378 -12.05 16.36 5.92
CA LEU A 378 -10.60 16.38 5.73
C LEU A 378 -10.28 16.97 4.38
N VAL A 379 -9.33 17.89 4.33
CA VAL A 379 -8.85 18.51 3.09
C VAL A 379 -7.38 18.20 2.93
N THR A 380 -6.96 17.73 1.76
CA THR A 380 -5.54 17.67 1.40
C THR A 380 -5.22 18.75 0.37
N THR A 381 -4.06 19.38 0.49
CA THR A 381 -3.66 20.48 -0.41
C THR A 381 -2.15 20.75 -0.37
N ARG A 382 -1.60 21.40 -1.38
CA ARG A 382 -0.27 22.01 -1.37
C ARG A 382 -0.33 23.48 -0.97
N ASP A 383 -1.48 24.12 -1.14
CA ASP A 383 -1.64 25.56 -0.91
C ASP A 383 -1.74 25.87 0.60
N PRO A 384 -0.74 26.56 1.19
CA PRO A 384 -0.78 26.96 2.58
C PRO A 384 -1.93 27.94 2.91
N GLY A 385 -2.48 28.65 1.91
CA GLY A 385 -3.64 29.52 2.10
C GLY A 385 -4.89 28.78 2.55
N LYS A 386 -5.02 27.48 2.23
CA LYS A 386 -6.18 26.66 2.61
C LYS A 386 -6.21 26.27 4.08
N LYS A 387 -5.13 26.48 4.86
CA LYS A 387 -5.11 26.26 6.32
C LYS A 387 -6.25 26.97 7.05
N ALA A 388 -6.68 28.13 6.54
CA ALA A 388 -7.74 28.94 7.11
C ALA A 388 -9.10 28.23 7.18
N TYR A 389 -9.30 27.13 6.42
CA TYR A 389 -10.56 26.39 6.43
C TYR A 389 -10.70 25.38 7.58
N GLY A 390 -9.62 25.08 8.30
CA GLY A 390 -9.63 24.19 9.46
C GLY A 390 -10.29 24.82 10.69
N THR A 391 -11.08 24.02 11.41
CA THR A 391 -11.85 24.45 12.59
C THR A 391 -11.63 23.59 13.82
N ALA A 392 -11.17 22.35 13.66
CA ALA A 392 -10.99 21.42 14.76
C ALA A 392 -9.53 21.41 15.26
N GLY A 393 -9.35 21.41 16.59
CA GLY A 393 -8.03 21.32 17.22
C GLY A 393 -7.03 22.36 16.69
N GLU A 394 -5.85 21.90 16.28
CA GLU A 394 -4.79 22.73 15.67
C GLU A 394 -5.12 23.23 14.25
N LYS A 395 -6.28 22.86 13.71
CA LYS A 395 -6.83 23.24 12.40
C LYS A 395 -6.11 22.63 11.20
N TYR A 396 -4.81 22.38 11.30
CA TYR A 396 -4.04 21.82 10.21
C TYR A 396 -2.81 21.02 10.64
N PHE A 397 -2.31 20.19 9.72
CA PHE A 397 -0.97 19.60 9.75
C PHE A 397 -0.17 19.99 8.51
N GLU A 398 1.14 20.18 8.70
CA GLU A 398 2.09 20.43 7.63
C GLU A 398 2.99 19.22 7.39
N PHE A 399 2.94 18.66 6.19
CA PHE A 399 3.72 17.49 5.79
C PHE A 399 4.83 17.91 4.82
N GLN A 400 6.05 18.03 5.35
CA GLN A 400 7.28 18.35 4.60
C GLN A 400 8.13 17.11 4.24
N GLY A 401 7.67 15.91 4.60
CA GLY A 401 8.45 14.67 4.53
C GLY A 401 8.33 13.88 5.82
N LEU A 402 8.72 12.61 5.80
CA LEU A 402 8.72 11.71 6.95
C LEU A 402 9.85 12.05 7.94
N SER A 403 9.73 11.55 9.16
CA SER A 403 10.85 11.57 10.12
C SER A 403 12.00 10.71 9.57
N THR A 404 13.22 10.92 10.08
CA THR A 404 14.40 10.18 9.63
C THR A 404 14.27 8.66 9.84
N SER A 405 13.72 8.24 10.98
CA SER A 405 13.44 6.84 11.28
C SER A 405 12.37 6.25 10.39
N ASP A 406 11.24 6.96 10.22
CA ASP A 406 10.12 6.49 9.41
C ASP A 406 10.47 6.41 7.94
N ALA A 407 11.25 7.37 7.44
CA ALA A 407 11.71 7.41 6.06
C ALA A 407 12.65 6.22 5.75
N SER A 408 13.59 5.92 6.65
CA SER A 408 14.46 4.74 6.52
C SER A 408 13.66 3.44 6.60
N SER A 409 12.72 3.35 7.55
CA SER A 409 11.85 2.18 7.73
C SER A 409 10.97 1.94 6.49
N LEU A 410 10.36 3.00 5.95
CA LEU A 410 9.54 2.92 4.73
C LEU A 410 10.35 2.40 3.54
N LEU A 411 11.58 2.89 3.34
CA LEU A 411 12.45 2.43 2.25
C LEU A 411 12.68 0.91 2.35
N LEU A 412 13.06 0.45 3.54
CA LEU A 412 13.46 -0.93 3.79
C LEU A 412 12.27 -1.88 3.68
N LYS A 413 11.10 -1.49 4.22
CA LYS A 413 9.83 -2.21 4.02
C LYS A 413 9.45 -2.31 2.54
N ALA A 414 9.49 -1.19 1.81
CA ALA A 414 9.17 -1.16 0.39
C ALA A 414 10.19 -1.96 -0.46
N ALA A 415 11.45 -2.00 -0.04
CA ALA A 415 12.52 -2.81 -0.61
C ALA A 415 12.42 -4.32 -0.29
N GLY A 416 11.44 -4.74 0.51
CA GLY A 416 11.28 -6.13 0.92
C GLY A 416 12.42 -6.62 1.82
N GLN A 417 13.14 -5.72 2.49
CA GLN A 417 14.16 -6.09 3.46
C GLN A 417 13.48 -6.60 4.72
N SER A 418 13.76 -7.84 5.09
CA SER A 418 13.22 -8.43 6.31
C SER A 418 13.72 -7.69 7.54
N GLU A 419 12.80 -7.29 8.41
CA GLU A 419 13.16 -6.78 9.73
C GLU A 419 13.81 -7.91 10.56
N PRO A 420 14.76 -7.56 11.44
CA PRO A 420 15.25 -6.27 11.83
C PRO A 420 16.42 -5.91 10.95
N TRP A 421 16.51 -4.63 10.62
CA TRP A 421 17.59 -4.14 9.80
C TRP A 421 18.81 -3.88 10.66
N ASP A 422 19.97 -4.35 10.23
CA ASP A 422 21.22 -3.97 10.88
C ASP A 422 21.53 -2.47 10.70
N SER A 423 22.50 -1.97 11.48
CA SER A 423 22.86 -0.55 11.47
C SER A 423 23.44 -0.08 10.14
N VAL A 424 24.08 -0.96 9.36
CA VAL A 424 24.67 -0.62 8.07
C VAL A 424 23.57 -0.45 7.03
N VAL A 425 22.66 -1.42 6.94
CA VAL A 425 21.47 -1.37 6.06
C VAL A 425 20.60 -0.15 6.39
N SER A 426 20.37 0.10 7.67
CA SER A 426 19.62 1.28 8.14
C SER A 426 20.33 2.59 7.79
N SER A 427 21.66 2.65 7.91
CA SER A 427 22.43 3.83 7.51
C SER A 427 22.35 4.10 6.00
N ILE A 428 22.46 3.07 5.16
CA ILE A 428 22.33 3.21 3.70
C ILE A 428 20.92 3.68 3.34
N ALA A 429 19.90 3.08 3.95
CA ALA A 429 18.51 3.47 3.73
C ALA A 429 18.24 4.92 4.14
N LEU A 430 18.81 5.36 5.26
CA LEU A 430 18.72 6.76 5.70
C LEU A 430 19.40 7.71 4.71
N SER A 431 20.57 7.36 4.18
CA SER A 431 21.25 8.17 3.16
C SER A 431 20.42 8.29 1.88
N ILE A 432 19.79 7.19 1.43
CA ILE A 432 18.86 7.21 0.30
C ILE A 432 17.65 8.08 0.60
N ALA A 433 16.99 7.87 1.74
CA ALA A 433 15.83 8.64 2.16
C ALA A 433 16.12 10.15 2.22
N LYS A 434 17.31 10.53 2.71
CA LYS A 434 17.78 11.91 2.73
C LYS A 434 17.96 12.50 1.33
N ALA A 435 18.55 11.74 0.41
CA ALA A 435 18.72 12.17 -0.99
C ALA A 435 17.37 12.37 -1.71
N LEU A 436 16.34 11.63 -1.27
CA LEU A 436 14.96 11.70 -1.77
C LEU A 436 14.09 12.71 -0.99
N GLY A 437 14.69 13.61 -0.21
CA GLY A 437 13.98 14.66 0.52
C GLY A 437 13.01 14.16 1.59
N TYR A 438 13.16 12.90 2.03
CA TYR A 438 12.25 12.23 2.96
C TYR A 438 10.79 12.15 2.45
N LEU A 439 10.56 12.28 1.14
CA LEU A 439 9.23 12.23 0.55
C LEU A 439 8.77 10.78 0.43
N ALA A 440 7.65 10.45 1.08
CA ALA A 440 7.12 9.09 1.14
C ALA A 440 6.97 8.45 -0.27
N LEU A 441 6.46 9.20 -1.25
CA LEU A 441 6.31 8.71 -2.61
C LEU A 441 7.66 8.34 -3.25
N ALA A 442 8.66 9.23 -3.20
CA ALA A 442 9.97 8.96 -3.76
C ALA A 442 10.62 7.74 -3.10
N ILE A 443 10.52 7.65 -1.77
CA ILE A 443 11.04 6.53 -0.98
C ILE A 443 10.36 5.21 -1.36
N THR A 444 9.04 5.17 -1.46
CA THR A 444 8.31 3.96 -1.85
C THR A 444 8.70 3.50 -3.24
N HIS A 445 8.89 4.41 -4.20
CA HIS A 445 9.33 4.07 -5.54
C HIS A 445 10.77 3.53 -5.55
N ALA A 446 11.68 4.13 -4.77
CA ALA A 446 13.05 3.67 -4.61
C ALA A 446 13.10 2.26 -4.01
N GLY A 447 12.35 2.05 -2.92
CA GLY A 447 12.23 0.73 -2.29
C GLY A 447 11.69 -0.31 -3.27
N ARG A 448 10.60 -0.02 -4.00
CA ARG A 448 10.06 -0.95 -5.01
C ARG A 448 11.07 -1.27 -6.11
N ALA A 449 11.84 -0.28 -6.59
CA ALA A 449 12.88 -0.55 -7.58
C ALA A 449 14.00 -1.48 -7.05
N ILE A 450 14.38 -1.32 -5.78
CA ILE A 450 15.33 -2.23 -5.11
C ILE A 450 14.73 -3.63 -4.97
N ARG A 451 13.44 -3.73 -4.61
CA ARG A 451 12.71 -5.00 -4.48
C ARG A 451 12.60 -5.76 -5.80
N GLU A 452 12.40 -5.06 -6.91
CA GLU A 452 12.36 -5.62 -8.26
C GLU A 452 13.76 -5.88 -8.85
N GLU A 453 14.82 -5.77 -8.03
CA GLU A 453 16.22 -6.03 -8.39
C GLU A 453 16.77 -5.14 -9.51
N TYR A 454 16.22 -3.93 -9.71
CA TYR A 454 16.73 -2.99 -10.71
C TYR A 454 18.08 -2.39 -10.31
N CYS A 455 18.33 -2.31 -9.01
CA CYS A 455 19.60 -1.95 -8.42
C CYS A 455 19.69 -2.52 -6.99
N ARG A 456 20.91 -2.73 -6.50
CA ARG A 456 21.09 -3.08 -5.07
C ARG A 456 20.86 -1.85 -4.20
N LEU A 457 20.46 -2.08 -2.94
CA LEU A 457 20.30 -1.02 -1.94
C LEU A 457 21.54 -0.11 -1.85
N SER A 458 22.74 -0.70 -1.81
CA SER A 458 24.02 0.03 -1.76
C SER A 458 24.34 0.85 -3.02
N GLU A 459 23.75 0.51 -4.15
CA GLU A 459 24.05 1.12 -5.45
C GLU A 459 23.05 2.23 -5.81
N TYR A 460 21.89 2.26 -5.15
CA TYR A 460 20.78 3.16 -5.49
C TYR A 460 21.21 4.63 -5.56
N LEU A 461 21.98 5.12 -4.57
CA LEU A 461 22.44 6.51 -4.55
C LEU A 461 23.29 6.87 -5.76
N HIS A 462 24.18 5.97 -6.17
CA HIS A 462 25.02 6.19 -7.34
C HIS A 462 24.17 6.33 -8.61
N TYR A 463 23.15 5.49 -8.76
CA TYR A 463 22.20 5.62 -9.87
C TYR A 463 21.41 6.94 -9.80
N TYR A 464 20.88 7.27 -8.62
CA TYR A 464 20.10 8.48 -8.39
C TYR A 464 20.90 9.74 -8.73
N GLU A 465 22.13 9.86 -8.23
CA GLU A 465 23.01 11.01 -8.49
C GLU A 465 23.32 11.17 -9.98
N ARG A 466 23.63 10.07 -10.67
CA ARG A 466 23.90 10.08 -12.11
C ARG A 466 22.70 10.56 -12.92
N GLN A 467 21.49 10.12 -12.57
CA GLN A 467 20.27 10.54 -13.28
C GLN A 467 19.84 11.96 -12.90
N TRP A 468 20.00 12.33 -11.63
CA TRP A 468 19.80 13.69 -11.15
C TRP A 468 20.67 14.68 -11.93
N GLU A 469 21.95 14.37 -12.10
CA GLU A 469 22.90 15.21 -12.82
C GLU A 469 22.55 15.35 -14.30
N ARG A 470 22.17 14.26 -14.97
CA ARG A 470 21.65 14.29 -16.35
C ARG A 470 20.39 15.14 -16.49
N THR A 471 19.42 14.96 -15.58
CA THR A 471 18.15 15.69 -15.60
C THR A 471 18.37 17.19 -15.39
N ARG A 472 19.28 17.55 -14.48
CA ARG A 472 19.66 18.94 -14.23
C ARG A 472 20.41 19.57 -15.40
N GLN A 473 21.30 18.83 -16.05
CA GLN A 473 22.04 19.31 -17.23
C GLN A 473 21.12 19.54 -18.44
N ASN A 474 20.04 18.77 -18.56
CA ASN A 474 19.09 18.85 -19.67
C ASN A 474 17.92 19.82 -19.44
N ARG A 475 17.84 20.53 -18.30
CA ARG A 475 16.77 21.50 -18.00
C ARG A 475 17.33 22.88 -17.62
N LEU A 476 16.60 23.94 -18.01
CA LEU A 476 16.90 25.32 -17.61
C LEU A 476 16.94 25.44 -16.07
N PRO A 477 17.77 26.34 -15.50
CA PRO A 477 17.92 26.48 -14.05
C PRO A 477 16.57 26.78 -13.38
N VAL A 478 16.13 25.84 -12.56
CA VAL A 478 14.89 25.91 -11.79
C VAL A 478 15.07 26.93 -10.66
N LYS A 479 14.25 27.99 -10.66
CA LYS A 479 14.30 29.07 -9.67
C LYS A 479 13.52 28.77 -8.38
N ASP A 480 12.72 27.71 -8.35
CA ASP A 480 11.75 27.46 -7.28
C ASP A 480 12.07 26.20 -6.47
N LYS A 481 11.87 26.26 -5.13
CA LYS A 481 12.14 25.13 -4.22
C LYS A 481 11.20 23.95 -4.46
N ASP A 482 9.92 24.24 -4.75
CA ASP A 482 8.90 23.20 -4.99
C ASP A 482 9.25 22.32 -6.19
N ALA A 483 9.91 22.90 -7.20
CA ALA A 483 10.34 22.16 -8.38
C ALA A 483 11.58 21.28 -8.13
N ALA A 484 12.40 21.58 -7.11
CA ALA A 484 13.50 20.71 -6.67
C ALA A 484 12.99 19.43 -5.99
N ASP A 485 11.91 19.54 -5.22
CA ASP A 485 11.28 18.40 -4.56
C ASP A 485 10.53 17.51 -5.57
N GLU A 486 9.88 18.10 -6.58
CA GLU A 486 9.31 17.35 -7.71
C GLU A 486 10.39 16.61 -8.51
N LEU A 487 11.56 17.21 -8.72
CA LEU A 487 12.69 16.58 -9.41
C LEU A 487 13.18 15.30 -8.70
N SER A 488 13.07 15.22 -7.36
CA SER A 488 13.47 14.01 -6.61
C SER A 488 12.55 12.82 -6.91
N VAL A 489 11.24 13.08 -7.03
CA VAL A 489 10.25 12.08 -7.42
C VAL A 489 10.49 11.66 -8.88
N PHE A 490 10.68 12.61 -9.80
CA PHE A 490 10.95 12.33 -11.22
C PHE A 490 12.19 11.46 -11.43
N SER A 491 13.30 11.76 -10.73
CA SER A 491 14.56 11.02 -10.87
C SER A 491 14.41 9.54 -10.47
N THR A 492 13.45 9.23 -9.58
CA THR A 492 13.15 7.86 -9.17
C THR A 492 12.36 7.08 -10.25
N PHE A 493 11.58 7.78 -11.09
CA PHE A 493 10.88 7.16 -12.23
C PHE A 493 11.82 6.74 -13.36
N GLU A 494 12.90 7.49 -13.60
CA GLU A 494 13.86 7.20 -14.68
C GLU A 494 14.53 5.82 -14.50
N LEU A 495 14.86 5.46 -13.26
CA LEU A 495 15.43 4.12 -12.97
C LEU A 495 14.45 3.00 -13.34
N ASN A 496 13.17 3.18 -13.05
CA ASN A 496 12.12 2.23 -13.42
C ASN A 496 11.95 2.16 -14.95
N ARG A 497 11.97 3.32 -15.64
CA ARG A 497 11.89 3.40 -17.11
C ARG A 497 13.06 2.68 -17.77
N GLU A 498 14.28 2.95 -17.34
CA GLU A 498 15.50 2.33 -17.86
C GLU A 498 15.50 0.81 -17.64
N ALA A 499 15.01 0.36 -16.48
CA ALA A 499 14.85 -1.07 -16.20
C ALA A 499 13.85 -1.75 -17.14
N ILE A 500 12.72 -1.11 -17.45
CA ILE A 500 11.74 -1.62 -18.42
C ILE A 500 12.37 -1.69 -19.81
N GLU A 501 13.09 -0.65 -20.23
CA GLU A 501 13.76 -0.57 -21.52
C GLU A 501 14.81 -1.68 -21.71
N LYS A 502 15.67 -1.90 -20.71
CA LYS A 502 16.74 -2.91 -20.72
C LYS A 502 16.24 -4.34 -20.90
N ARG A 503 15.01 -4.66 -20.47
CA ARG A 503 14.42 -5.99 -20.66
C ARG A 503 14.28 -6.35 -22.15
N GLY A 504 14.17 -5.36 -23.05
CA GLY A 504 14.17 -5.58 -24.51
C GLY A 504 13.01 -6.41 -25.08
N THR A 505 12.03 -6.77 -24.24
CA THR A 505 10.88 -7.59 -24.64
C THR A 505 9.84 -6.78 -25.42
N ARG A 506 8.93 -7.46 -26.13
CA ARG A 506 7.77 -6.80 -26.74
C ARG A 506 6.93 -6.06 -25.69
N ALA A 507 6.61 -6.74 -24.59
CA ALA A 507 5.84 -6.15 -23.48
C ALA A 507 6.51 -4.90 -22.91
N SER A 508 7.84 -4.86 -22.83
CA SER A 508 8.59 -3.66 -22.42
C SER A 508 8.41 -2.49 -23.38
N ARG A 509 8.52 -2.73 -24.69
CA ARG A 509 8.32 -1.70 -25.71
C ARG A 509 6.89 -1.17 -25.68
N ASP A 510 5.91 -2.07 -25.60
CA ASP A 510 4.49 -1.73 -25.52
C ASP A 510 4.20 -0.91 -24.24
N ALA A 511 4.79 -1.29 -23.10
CA ALA A 511 4.65 -0.57 -21.83
C ALA A 511 5.23 0.85 -21.90
N LEU A 512 6.42 1.04 -22.50
CA LEU A 512 7.01 2.37 -22.69
C LEU A 512 6.15 3.24 -23.60
N GLN A 513 5.65 2.68 -24.70
CA GLN A 513 4.76 3.41 -25.61
C GLN A 513 3.44 3.82 -24.93
N LEU A 514 2.88 2.95 -24.07
CA LEU A 514 1.72 3.30 -23.26
C LEU A 514 2.02 4.42 -22.28
N LEU A 515 3.16 4.39 -21.59
CA LEU A 515 3.57 5.48 -20.69
C LEU A 515 3.70 6.81 -21.43
N ASP A 516 4.34 6.80 -22.61
CA ASP A 516 4.48 7.99 -23.45
C ASP A 516 3.10 8.49 -23.93
N THR A 517 2.16 7.58 -24.19
CA THR A 517 0.77 7.94 -24.55
C THR A 517 0.01 8.53 -23.37
N PHE A 518 0.15 7.95 -22.17
CA PHE A 518 -0.51 8.41 -20.96
C PHE A 518 -0.07 9.81 -20.53
N ALA A 519 1.13 10.25 -20.94
CA ALA A 519 1.60 11.62 -20.70
C ALA A 519 0.70 12.69 -21.36
N PHE A 520 -0.09 12.34 -22.38
CA PHE A 520 -1.05 13.24 -23.04
C PHE A 520 -2.47 13.12 -22.47
N LEU A 521 -2.70 12.19 -21.53
CA LEU A 521 -4.01 11.96 -20.94
C LEU A 521 -4.05 12.51 -19.52
N HIS A 522 -5.26 12.74 -19.01
CA HIS A 522 -5.43 13.02 -17.59
C HIS A 522 -5.06 11.78 -16.77
N ASN A 523 -4.45 11.99 -15.60
CA ASN A 523 -3.96 10.92 -14.71
C ASN A 523 -5.05 10.07 -14.01
N GLN A 524 -6.33 10.26 -14.36
CA GLN A 524 -7.49 9.57 -13.76
C GLN A 524 -8.52 9.24 -14.84
N ASP A 525 -9.28 8.17 -14.62
CA ASP A 525 -10.35 7.69 -15.51
C ASP A 525 -9.94 7.45 -16.97
N ILE A 526 -8.69 7.03 -17.19
CA ILE A 526 -8.25 6.57 -18.52
C ILE A 526 -9.02 5.30 -18.88
N ARG A 527 -10.05 5.45 -19.70
CA ARG A 527 -10.97 4.34 -19.98
C ARG A 527 -10.32 3.31 -20.92
N TYR A 528 -10.40 2.04 -20.54
CA TYR A 528 -9.86 0.93 -21.33
C TYR A 528 -10.54 0.81 -22.71
N ASP A 529 -11.84 1.10 -22.81
CA ASP A 529 -12.58 1.05 -24.08
C ASP A 529 -12.06 2.07 -25.11
N LEU A 530 -11.58 3.23 -24.66
CA LEU A 530 -10.93 4.21 -25.52
C LEU A 530 -9.68 3.63 -26.17
N LEU A 531 -8.80 3.02 -25.36
CA LEU A 531 -7.57 2.40 -25.84
C LEU A 531 -7.87 1.20 -26.77
N LYS A 532 -8.85 0.38 -26.39
CA LYS A 532 -9.28 -0.77 -27.19
C LYS A 532 -9.79 -0.34 -28.57
N ARG A 533 -10.67 0.67 -28.62
CA ARG A 533 -11.22 1.20 -29.87
C ARG A 533 -10.14 1.82 -30.75
N ALA A 534 -9.15 2.49 -30.17
CA ALA A 534 -8.02 3.03 -30.94
C ALA A 534 -7.26 1.92 -31.68
N VAL A 535 -7.06 0.77 -31.03
CA VAL A 535 -6.42 -0.41 -31.65
C VAL A 535 -7.32 -1.07 -32.69
N GLU A 536 -8.59 -1.30 -32.37
CA GLU A 536 -9.56 -1.93 -33.29
C GLU A 536 -9.76 -1.08 -34.56
N ASN A 537 -9.92 0.24 -34.42
CA ASN A 537 -10.11 1.13 -35.57
C ASN A 537 -8.87 1.23 -36.46
N ALA A 538 -7.66 1.25 -35.88
CA ALA A 538 -6.43 1.30 -36.66
C ALA A 538 -6.27 0.06 -37.57
N GLN A 539 -6.72 -1.12 -37.11
CA GLN A 539 -6.72 -2.33 -37.93
C GLN A 539 -7.70 -2.23 -39.10
N VAL A 540 -8.91 -1.72 -38.84
CA VAL A 540 -9.94 -1.51 -39.87
C VAL A 540 -9.47 -0.50 -40.92
N GLU A 541 -8.86 0.61 -40.49
CA GLU A 541 -8.31 1.63 -41.39
C GLU A 541 -7.20 1.05 -42.27
N HIS A 542 -6.26 0.29 -41.70
CA HIS A 542 -5.17 -0.32 -42.46
C HIS A 542 -5.70 -1.33 -43.50
N GLN A 543 -6.72 -2.12 -43.14
CA GLN A 543 -7.31 -3.08 -44.06
C GLN A 543 -8.03 -2.38 -45.21
N LYS A 544 -8.74 -1.28 -44.92
CA LYS A 544 -9.37 -0.44 -45.93
C LYS A 544 -8.34 0.20 -46.87
N GLU A 545 -7.21 0.69 -46.36
CA GLU A 545 -6.12 1.20 -47.21
C GLU A 545 -5.54 0.14 -48.15
N ILE A 546 -5.42 -1.12 -47.69
CA ILE A 546 -4.96 -2.23 -48.53
C ILE A 546 -6.00 -2.53 -49.62
N GLU A 547 -7.29 -2.59 -49.27
CA GLU A 547 -8.37 -2.80 -50.23
C GLU A 547 -8.44 -1.69 -51.27
N ASP A 548 -8.33 -0.42 -50.85
CA ASP A 548 -8.32 0.73 -51.73
C ASP A 548 -7.13 0.67 -52.70
N LYS A 549 -5.93 0.30 -52.22
CA LYS A 549 -4.75 0.08 -53.07
C LYS A 549 -4.91 -1.07 -54.07
N ILE A 550 -5.62 -2.14 -53.69
CA ILE A 550 -5.92 -3.26 -54.60
C ILE A 550 -6.92 -2.81 -55.67
N ASN A 551 -7.98 -2.11 -55.28
CA ASN A 551 -8.99 -1.56 -56.19
C ASN A 551 -8.40 -0.55 -57.17
N GLU A 552 -7.47 0.30 -56.72
CA GLU A 552 -6.72 1.22 -57.59
C GLU A 552 -5.84 0.49 -58.61
N ARG A 553 -5.20 -0.64 -58.23
CA ARG A 553 -4.42 -1.45 -59.18
C ARG A 553 -5.31 -2.14 -60.19
N GLN A 554 -6.41 -2.75 -59.74
CA GLN A 554 -7.36 -3.42 -60.62
C GLN A 554 -8.04 -2.46 -61.60
N SER A 555 -8.36 -1.23 -61.18
CA SER A 555 -8.91 -0.20 -62.07
C SER A 555 -7.88 0.33 -63.08
N LYS A 556 -6.58 0.35 -62.74
CA LYS A 556 -5.50 0.66 -63.69
C LYS A 556 -5.23 -0.48 -64.69
N ASP A 557 -5.37 -1.74 -64.26
CA ASP A 557 -5.18 -2.92 -65.11
C ASP A 557 -6.40 -3.26 -65.98
N ALA A 558 -7.58 -2.73 -65.62
CA ALA A 558 -8.79 -2.85 -66.43
C ALA A 558 -8.62 -2.06 -67.74
N LYS A 559 -8.47 -2.77 -68.87
CA LYS A 559 -8.49 -2.16 -70.21
C LYS A 559 -9.80 -1.39 -70.41
N PRO A 560 -9.77 -0.18 -71.01
CA PRO A 560 -10.98 0.62 -71.18
C PRO A 560 -12.01 -0.15 -72.02
N THR A 561 -13.24 -0.19 -71.52
CA THR A 561 -14.39 -0.73 -72.26
C THR A 561 -14.65 0.17 -73.47
N ARG A 562 -14.95 -0.45 -74.64
CA ARG A 562 -15.23 0.27 -75.89
C ARG A 562 -16.35 1.29 -75.66
N ASP A 563 -15.99 2.57 -75.73
CA ASP A 563 -16.87 3.70 -75.53
C ASP A 563 -17.97 3.73 -76.59
N TRP A 564 -19.22 3.70 -76.13
CA TRP A 564 -20.45 3.83 -76.93
C TRP A 564 -20.41 5.08 -77.82
N SER A 565 -19.68 6.12 -77.43
CA SER A 565 -19.47 7.32 -78.26
C SER A 565 -18.67 7.03 -79.53
N THR A 566 -17.76 6.05 -79.51
CA THR A 566 -16.95 5.65 -80.68
C THR A 566 -17.79 4.87 -81.68
N TRP A 567 -18.63 3.95 -81.19
CA TRP A 567 -19.60 3.22 -82.03
C TRP A 567 -20.65 4.14 -82.64
N CYS A 568 -21.19 5.09 -81.87
CA CYS A 568 -22.14 6.10 -82.35
C CYS A 568 -21.50 7.06 -83.38
N LYS A 569 -20.22 7.42 -83.23
CA LYS A 569 -19.51 8.27 -84.20
C LYS A 569 -19.26 7.54 -85.52
N GLU A 570 -18.86 6.26 -85.47
CA GLU A 570 -18.66 5.45 -86.68
C GLU A 570 -19.96 5.20 -87.45
N THR A 571 -21.06 4.92 -86.73
CA THR A 571 -22.39 4.78 -87.35
C THR A 571 -22.95 6.11 -87.86
N ALA A 572 -22.76 7.23 -87.14
CA ALA A 572 -23.14 8.55 -87.62
C ALA A 572 -22.36 8.97 -88.88
N PHE A 573 -21.07 8.60 -88.98
CA PHE A 573 -20.27 8.85 -90.19
C PHE A 573 -20.79 8.06 -91.40
N LEU A 574 -21.20 6.80 -91.21
CA LEU A 574 -21.80 5.98 -92.27
C LEU A 574 -23.16 6.52 -92.73
N VAL A 575 -23.98 7.03 -91.80
CA VAL A 575 -25.27 7.66 -92.11
C VAL A 575 -25.08 9.02 -92.81
N LEU A 576 -24.11 9.83 -92.38
CA LEU A 576 -23.77 11.10 -93.03
C LEU A 576 -23.18 10.88 -94.43
N ALA A 577 -22.30 9.89 -94.62
CA ALA A 577 -21.76 9.54 -95.93
C ALA A 577 -22.85 9.07 -96.91
N TYR A 578 -23.87 8.37 -96.42
CA TYR A 578 -25.05 7.98 -97.20
C TYR A 578 -25.95 9.18 -97.57
N LEU A 579 -26.13 10.13 -96.64
CA LEU A 579 -26.98 11.31 -96.85
C LEU A 579 -26.33 12.40 -97.74
N TYR A 580 -25.01 12.46 -97.82
CA TYR A 580 -24.27 13.47 -98.60
C TYR A 580 -23.85 13.03 -100.01
N GLN A 581 -24.19 11.81 -100.47
CA GLN A 581 -23.82 11.35 -101.82
C GLN A 581 -24.51 12.11 -102.96
N ASN A 582 -25.59 12.87 -102.73
CA ASN A 582 -26.46 13.31 -103.82
C ASN A 582 -27.01 14.75 -103.73
N ARG A 583 -26.23 15.80 -103.39
CA ARG A 583 -26.64 17.20 -103.70
C ARG A 583 -25.46 18.15 -104.02
N SER A 584 -25.53 18.80 -105.18
CA SER A 584 -24.66 19.89 -105.66
C SER A 584 -25.18 21.28 -105.22
N PRO A 585 -24.34 22.35 -105.20
CA PRO A 585 -24.53 23.52 -104.34
C PRO A 585 -25.18 24.73 -105.04
N PRO A 586 -25.67 25.73 -104.28
CA PRO A 586 -25.63 27.11 -104.77
C PRO A 586 -25.12 28.17 -103.77
N VAL A 587 -24.13 28.90 -104.29
CA VAL A 587 -23.73 30.34 -104.31
C VAL A 587 -24.33 31.41 -103.33
N LEU A 588 -23.39 32.26 -102.87
CA LEU A 588 -23.38 33.45 -101.97
C LEU A 588 -24.18 34.70 -102.42
N PRO A 589 -24.33 35.71 -101.54
CA PRO A 589 -23.52 36.96 -101.57
C PRO A 589 -23.11 37.43 -100.14
N GLY A 590 -22.18 38.35 -99.81
CA GLY A 590 -21.35 39.36 -100.48
C GLY A 590 -21.28 40.62 -99.57
N VAL A 591 -20.08 41.19 -99.34
CA VAL A 591 -19.75 42.47 -98.61
C VAL A 591 -19.71 42.37 -97.07
N GLY A 592 -18.70 42.81 -96.30
CA GLY A 592 -17.46 43.55 -96.52
C GLY A 592 -17.01 44.21 -95.19
N LEU A 593 -15.94 43.67 -94.58
CA LEU A 593 -14.81 44.28 -93.82
C LEU A 593 -14.94 45.70 -93.18
N PRO A 594 -14.30 45.94 -92.01
CA PRO A 594 -12.85 46.23 -92.03
C PRO A 594 -11.98 45.51 -90.99
N ILE A 595 -10.78 45.18 -91.47
CA ILE A 595 -9.53 44.81 -90.79
C ILE A 595 -8.91 46.03 -90.10
N ILE A 596 -8.06 45.78 -89.09
CA ILE A 596 -6.74 46.40 -88.75
C ILE A 596 -6.55 46.12 -87.24
N ARG A 597 -5.51 45.47 -86.72
CA ARG A 597 -4.21 45.00 -87.22
C ARG A 597 -3.76 43.86 -86.29
N SER A 598 -3.13 42.86 -86.88
CA SER A 598 -2.31 41.83 -86.21
C SER A 598 -0.84 42.28 -86.26
N PRO A 599 0.13 41.38 -86.00
CA PRO A 599 0.58 40.84 -84.72
C PRO A 599 2.11 41.09 -84.61
N GLU A 600 2.81 40.31 -83.78
CA GLU A 600 4.27 40.01 -83.76
C GLU A 600 4.81 40.08 -82.32
N ASN A 601 5.64 39.18 -81.80
CA ASN A 601 6.27 37.98 -82.32
C ASN A 601 7.03 37.31 -81.15
N ILE A 602 7.43 36.04 -81.34
CA ILE A 602 8.72 35.45 -80.88
C ILE A 602 8.81 35.13 -79.37
N SER A 603 8.77 33.85 -78.99
CA SER A 603 9.93 32.96 -78.70
C SER A 603 10.72 33.40 -77.45
N ASP A 604 11.34 32.57 -76.64
CA ASP A 604 11.74 31.17 -76.70
C ASP A 604 12.16 30.75 -75.28
N THR A 605 12.24 29.45 -75.06
CA THR A 605 13.12 28.72 -74.11
C THR A 605 13.74 29.39 -72.87
N SER A 606 13.64 28.68 -71.75
CA SER A 606 14.72 28.21 -70.83
C SER A 606 14.27 28.34 -69.37
N GLN A 607 14.05 27.24 -68.62
CA GLN A 607 14.99 26.29 -68.00
C GLN A 607 15.04 26.56 -66.48
N ILE A 608 15.19 25.48 -65.70
CA ILE A 608 15.82 25.41 -64.36
C ILE A 608 14.88 25.37 -63.12
N ILE A 609 14.97 24.19 -62.46
CA ILE A 609 14.74 23.77 -61.05
C ILE A 609 13.29 23.51 -60.62
#